data_AF-A0AAD2Q628-F1
#
_entry.id   AF-A0AAD2Q628-F1
#
_cell.length_a   1.000
_cell.length_b   1.000
_cell.length_c   1.000
_cell.angle_alpha   90.00
_cell.angle_beta   90.00
_cell.angle_gamma   90.00
#
_symmetry.space_group_name_H-M   'P 1'
#
loop_
_entity.id
_entity.type
_entity.pdbx_description
1 polymer ?
#
loop_
_entity_poly.entity_id
_entity_poly.type
_entity_poly.pdbx_seq_one_letter_code
_entity_poly.pdbx_strand_id
1 'polypeptide(L)'
;MGLARLLLPLRPKIERPPSLISETSSQRQRTVLDVPVPSNQGNPRDVPKSARYSRSVPLPHPDNGRSSGSETYVRPVEHHSGDAYISLADRAMSSLAQAGIFGSFLVDYLPWLKHAPSWMSFRRKAREWRKPVRTMLESPFAAAKKAWVEGTATDCLVSVELESGTKSEETIKNVAATMYAAGADTVVSGISSFFLVMLLHPELQETGRREIDRVIGKEQRLPLYSDRSQLPFI
;
A
#
# COMPACT_ATOMS: atom_id res chain seq x y z
N MET A 1 -22.69 -65.56 -5.35
CA MET A 1 -21.82 -66.01 -4.25
C MET A 1 -21.11 -64.77 -3.72
N GLY A 2 -21.58 -64.12 -2.66
CA GLY A 2 -21.48 -64.57 -1.25
C GLY A 2 -20.03 -64.38 -0.81
N LEU A 3 -19.65 -63.29 -0.14
CA LEU A 3 -19.90 -63.06 1.28
C LEU A 3 -19.86 -61.56 1.64
N ALA A 4 -20.69 -61.22 2.62
CA ALA A 4 -20.95 -59.89 3.13
C ALA A 4 -20.39 -59.70 4.55
N ARG A 5 -20.19 -58.41 4.90
CA ARG A 5 -20.37 -57.77 6.22
C ARG A 5 -19.43 -58.13 7.39
N LEU A 6 -18.70 -57.11 7.87
CA LEU A 6 -18.69 -56.63 9.26
C LEU A 6 -18.11 -55.18 9.27
N LEU A 7 -18.94 -54.13 9.36
CA LEU A 7 -19.37 -53.37 10.56
C LEU A 7 -18.49 -52.12 10.92
N LEU A 8 -18.96 -50.96 10.40
CA LEU A 8 -19.05 -49.60 10.97
C LEU A 8 -17.82 -48.80 11.51
N PRO A 9 -17.91 -47.45 11.55
CA PRO A 9 -16.81 -46.50 11.52
C PRO A 9 -16.48 -45.89 12.90
N LEU A 10 -15.22 -45.48 13.10
CA LEU A 10 -14.83 -44.61 14.20
C LEU A 10 -14.57 -43.19 13.68
N ARG A 11 -15.52 -42.28 13.94
CA ARG A 11 -15.27 -40.82 13.96
C ARG A 11 -14.65 -40.45 15.30
N PRO A 12 -13.60 -39.63 15.35
CA PRO A 12 -13.31 -38.86 16.55
C PRO A 12 -14.15 -37.58 16.58
N LYS A 13 -15.00 -37.45 17.61
CA LYS A 13 -15.44 -36.16 18.16
C LYS A 13 -14.23 -35.55 18.86
N ILE A 14 -13.86 -34.32 18.50
CA ILE A 14 -13.02 -33.48 19.36
C ILE A 14 -13.76 -32.16 19.58
N GLU A 15 -13.95 -31.86 20.85
CA GLU A 15 -14.80 -30.86 21.46
C GLU A 15 -14.23 -29.45 21.28
N ARG A 16 -15.13 -28.45 21.19
CA ARG A 16 -14.77 -27.03 21.29
C ARG A 16 -14.59 -26.66 22.77
N PRO A 17 -13.47 -26.05 23.18
CA PRO A 17 -13.39 -25.41 24.50
C PRO A 17 -14.05 -24.01 24.49
N PRO A 18 -14.51 -23.54 25.66
CA PRO A 18 -15.38 -22.37 25.80
C PRO A 18 -14.66 -21.02 25.68
N SER A 19 -15.44 -20.01 25.33
CA SER A 19 -15.14 -18.58 25.36
C SER A 19 -14.68 -18.10 26.74
N LEU A 20 -13.51 -17.48 26.82
CA LEU A 20 -13.10 -16.60 27.92
C LEU A 20 -12.54 -15.30 27.35
N ILE A 21 -13.43 -14.32 27.21
CA ILE A 21 -13.09 -12.90 27.19
C ILE A 21 -13.14 -12.43 28.64
N SER A 22 -12.27 -11.46 28.96
CA SER A 22 -12.11 -10.71 30.22
C SER A 22 -11.11 -11.32 31.19
N GLU A 23 -9.87 -10.79 31.15
CA GLU A 23 -8.94 -10.59 32.27
C GLU A 23 -7.47 -10.56 31.80
N THR A 24 -7.12 -9.69 30.86
CA THR A 24 -5.70 -9.35 30.60
C THR A 24 -5.45 -7.85 30.38
N SER A 25 -6.39 -6.99 30.76
CA SER A 25 -6.29 -5.53 30.56
C SER A 25 -5.86 -4.75 31.81
N SER A 26 -5.70 -5.38 32.98
CA SER A 26 -5.42 -4.67 34.24
C SER A 26 -4.02 -4.87 34.83
N GLN A 27 -3.12 -5.60 34.16
CA GLN A 27 -1.76 -5.88 34.68
C GLN A 27 -0.61 -5.28 33.86
N ARG A 28 -0.87 -4.67 32.70
CA ARG A 28 0.15 -4.00 31.88
C ARG A 28 0.28 -2.48 32.11
N GLN A 29 -0.58 -1.90 32.95
CA GLN A 29 -0.61 -0.45 33.21
C GLN A 29 0.07 -0.02 34.53
N ARG A 30 0.68 -0.92 35.31
CA ARG A 30 1.32 -0.59 36.60
C ARG A 30 2.84 -0.67 36.63
N THR A 31 3.53 -0.73 35.49
CA THR A 31 5.00 -0.88 35.45
C THR A 31 5.72 0.28 34.72
N VAL A 32 5.09 1.45 34.59
CA VAL A 32 5.69 2.63 33.91
C VAL A 32 5.86 3.86 34.84
N LEU A 33 5.51 3.75 36.12
CA LEU A 33 5.80 4.79 37.11
C LEU A 33 6.78 4.25 38.13
N ASP A 34 8.08 4.43 37.84
CA ASP A 34 9.18 4.63 38.79
C ASP A 34 10.51 4.27 38.09
N VAL A 35 11.03 5.22 37.30
CA VAL A 35 12.45 5.23 36.90
C VAL A 35 13.09 6.44 37.58
N PRO A 36 14.10 6.26 38.45
CA PRO A 36 14.78 7.38 39.11
C PRO A 36 15.52 8.25 38.09
N VAL A 37 15.39 9.57 38.21
CA VAL A 37 16.17 10.55 37.43
C VAL A 37 17.59 10.62 38.00
N PRO A 38 18.65 10.30 37.24
CA PRO A 38 20.01 10.52 37.71
C PRO A 38 20.39 12.00 37.51
N SER A 39 20.68 12.67 38.62
CA SER A 39 21.45 13.91 38.67
C SER A 39 22.93 13.58 38.45
N ASN A 40 23.54 13.99 37.33
CA ASN A 40 24.70 14.88 37.36
C ASN A 40 25.17 15.34 35.97
N GLN A 41 25.80 16.51 36.02
CA GLN A 41 26.59 17.22 35.02
C GLN A 41 27.53 16.28 34.23
N GLY A 42 27.46 16.35 32.89
CA GLY A 42 28.32 15.63 31.96
C GLY A 42 28.30 16.26 30.55
N ASN A 43 29.46 16.26 29.89
CA ASN A 43 29.83 16.95 28.64
C ASN A 43 28.84 16.69 27.45
N PRO A 44 28.42 17.72 26.66
CA PRO A 44 27.36 17.63 25.65
C PRO A 44 27.64 16.80 24.37
N ARG A 45 28.57 15.84 24.37
CA ARG A 45 28.90 15.04 23.18
C ARG A 45 28.44 13.57 23.19
N ASP A 46 27.91 13.07 24.30
CA ASP A 46 27.58 11.63 24.45
C ASP A 46 26.09 11.32 24.65
N VAL A 47 25.18 12.05 24.01
CA VAL A 47 23.74 11.74 24.05
C VAL A 47 23.33 10.88 22.85
N PRO A 48 22.73 9.68 23.05
CA PRO A 48 22.21 8.86 21.95
C PRO A 48 21.11 9.58 21.18
N LYS A 49 21.12 9.47 19.83
CA LYS A 49 20.24 10.22 18.92
C LYS A 49 18.73 10.04 19.17
N SER A 50 18.32 8.98 19.87
CA SER A 50 16.92 8.71 20.25
C SER A 50 16.37 9.69 21.30
N ALA A 51 17.22 10.36 22.09
CA ALA A 51 16.77 11.22 23.19
C ALA A 51 16.51 12.69 22.77
N ARG A 52 16.69 13.02 21.48
CA ARG A 52 16.53 14.40 20.98
C ARG A 52 15.09 14.76 20.57
N TYR A 53 14.15 13.81 20.64
CA TYR A 53 12.76 14.01 20.19
C TYR A 53 11.75 14.27 21.33
N SER A 54 12.15 14.19 22.61
CA SER A 54 11.21 14.34 23.73
C SER A 54 10.96 15.79 24.20
N ARG A 55 11.30 16.81 23.40
CA ARG A 55 10.90 18.20 23.69
C ARG A 55 9.63 18.56 22.93
N SER A 56 8.51 18.36 23.61
CA SER A 56 7.22 19.07 23.49
C SER A 56 7.02 19.91 22.22
N VAL A 57 6.40 19.32 21.20
CA VAL A 57 5.70 20.06 20.14
C VAL A 57 4.29 20.39 20.68
N PRO A 58 3.82 21.65 20.61
CA PRO A 58 2.46 21.99 21.01
C PRO A 58 1.44 21.26 20.13
N LEU A 59 0.45 20.62 20.74
CA LEU A 59 -0.66 19.98 20.03
C LEU A 59 -1.48 21.04 19.27
N PRO A 60 -1.77 20.86 17.97
CA PRO A 60 -2.73 21.71 17.29
C PRO A 60 -4.16 21.41 17.78
N HIS A 61 -4.90 22.47 18.06
CA HIS A 61 -6.34 22.44 18.35
C HIS A 61 -7.15 21.85 17.18
N PRO A 62 -8.33 21.26 17.45
CA PRO A 62 -9.12 20.59 16.43
C PRO A 62 -9.90 21.61 15.62
N ASP A 63 -9.53 21.84 14.37
CA ASP A 63 -10.44 22.41 13.38
C ASP A 63 -10.20 21.84 11.98
N ASN A 64 -11.27 21.22 11.46
CA ASN A 64 -11.65 20.96 10.08
C ASN A 64 -10.70 20.19 9.13
N GLY A 65 -11.04 18.89 8.97
CA GLY A 65 -11.44 18.40 7.64
C GLY A 65 -10.35 17.93 6.69
N ARG A 66 -9.09 17.77 7.11
CA ARG A 66 -8.08 17.10 6.28
C ARG A 66 -8.10 15.59 6.51
N SER A 67 -8.72 14.90 5.56
CA SER A 67 -8.72 13.45 5.41
C SER A 67 -7.32 12.86 5.63
N SER A 68 -7.26 11.99 6.63
CA SER A 68 -6.15 11.12 6.99
C SER A 68 -5.83 10.13 5.86
N GLY A 69 -4.54 9.90 5.61
CA GLY A 69 -4.03 8.69 4.95
C GLY A 69 -3.87 8.75 3.43
N SER A 70 -2.72 9.26 2.94
CA SER A 70 -2.18 8.81 1.66
C SER A 70 -1.43 7.48 1.89
N GLU A 71 -2.11 6.34 1.74
CA GLU A 71 -1.51 5.01 1.92
C GLU A 71 -0.40 4.69 0.90
N THR A 72 -0.26 5.50 -0.15
CA THR A 72 0.86 5.43 -1.09
C THR A 72 1.43 6.83 -1.27
N TYR A 73 2.76 6.92 -1.43
CA TYR A 73 3.57 8.12 -1.68
C TYR A 73 3.13 8.83 -2.98
N VAL A 74 1.91 9.34 -3.04
CA VAL A 74 1.39 10.09 -4.18
C VAL A 74 1.45 11.54 -3.76
N ARG A 75 2.54 12.22 -4.12
CA ARG A 75 2.53 13.68 -4.14
C ARG A 75 1.46 14.11 -5.15
N PRO A 76 0.69 15.18 -4.86
CA PRO A 76 -0.17 15.77 -5.88
C PRO A 76 0.69 16.16 -7.09
N VAL A 77 0.35 15.61 -8.26
CA VAL A 77 1.01 15.91 -9.52
C VAL A 77 0.48 17.27 -9.98
N GLU A 78 1.32 18.31 -9.94
CA GLU A 78 0.97 19.61 -10.50
C GLU A 78 0.94 19.49 -12.02
N HIS A 79 -0.24 19.67 -12.61
CA HIS A 79 -0.44 19.59 -14.06
C HIS A 79 0.27 20.75 -14.77
N HIS A 80 1.52 20.53 -15.17
CA HIS A 80 2.21 21.38 -16.14
C HIS A 80 2.42 20.62 -17.46
N SER A 81 1.94 21.24 -18.52
CA SER A 81 1.90 20.80 -19.91
C SER A 81 3.22 20.18 -20.38
N GLY A 82 3.18 18.92 -20.83
CA GLY A 82 4.35 18.21 -21.37
C GLY A 82 5.08 17.33 -20.36
N ASP A 83 4.33 16.63 -19.51
CA ASP A 83 4.86 16.05 -18.29
C ASP A 83 5.74 14.81 -18.56
N ALA A 84 7.06 15.00 -18.45
CA ALA A 84 8.04 13.94 -18.62
C ALA A 84 7.74 12.74 -17.70
N TYR A 85 7.09 12.97 -16.57
CA TYR A 85 6.65 11.93 -15.64
C TYR A 85 5.50 11.08 -16.18
N ILE A 86 4.50 11.69 -16.83
CA ILE A 86 3.38 10.95 -17.43
C ILE A 86 3.88 10.08 -18.58
N SER A 87 4.72 10.62 -19.47
CA SER A 87 5.29 9.85 -20.57
C SER A 87 6.24 8.74 -20.09
N LEU A 88 6.95 8.95 -18.98
CA LEU A 88 7.77 7.93 -18.33
C LEU A 88 6.90 6.82 -17.75
N ALA A 89 5.83 7.18 -17.03
CA ALA A 89 4.91 6.24 -16.42
C ALA A 89 4.20 5.39 -17.48
N ASP A 90 3.66 6.02 -18.53
CA ASP A 90 2.99 5.33 -19.64
C ASP A 90 3.92 4.30 -20.33
N ARG A 91 5.15 4.71 -20.66
CA ARG A 91 6.16 3.81 -21.24
C ARG A 91 6.53 2.66 -20.31
N ALA A 92 6.70 2.94 -19.02
CA ALA A 92 7.08 1.94 -18.03
C ALA A 92 5.94 0.94 -17.76
N MET A 93 4.71 1.41 -17.59
CA MET A 93 3.54 0.56 -17.35
C MET A 93 3.19 -0.27 -18.58
N SER A 94 3.24 0.30 -19.79
CA SER A 94 3.06 -0.46 -21.05
C SER A 94 4.11 -1.56 -21.20
N SER A 95 5.35 -1.29 -20.81
CA SER A 95 6.43 -2.29 -20.83
C SER A 95 6.19 -3.40 -19.80
N LEU A 96 5.73 -3.03 -18.60
CA LEU A 96 5.45 -3.96 -17.52
C LEU A 96 4.25 -4.86 -17.86
N ALA A 97 3.19 -4.31 -18.46
CA ALA A 97 2.02 -5.05 -18.91
C ALA A 97 2.41 -6.10 -19.95
N GLN A 98 3.24 -5.75 -20.94
CA GLN A 98 3.74 -6.71 -21.94
C GLN A 98 4.66 -7.78 -21.34
N ALA A 99 5.48 -7.42 -20.35
CA ALA A 99 6.37 -8.35 -19.67
C ALA A 99 5.63 -9.30 -18.71
N GLY A 100 4.52 -8.85 -18.12
CA GLY A 100 3.75 -9.58 -17.13
C GLY A 100 2.84 -10.66 -17.70
N ILE A 101 2.60 -10.67 -19.01
CA ILE A 101 1.82 -11.72 -19.69
C ILE A 101 2.70 -12.96 -19.80
N PHE A 102 2.49 -13.92 -18.91
CA PHE A 102 3.20 -15.20 -18.92
C PHE A 102 3.04 -15.90 -20.27
N GLY A 103 4.16 -16.32 -20.87
CA GLY A 103 4.18 -17.02 -22.15
C GLY A 103 4.40 -16.11 -23.36
N SER A 104 4.50 -14.80 -23.15
CA SER A 104 4.84 -13.84 -24.21
C SER A 104 6.27 -14.01 -24.71
N PHE A 105 7.15 -14.58 -23.90
CA PHE A 105 8.55 -14.75 -24.23
C PHE A 105 9.00 -16.19 -24.04
N LEU A 106 9.86 -16.67 -24.94
CA LEU A 106 10.40 -18.03 -24.87
C LEU A 106 11.21 -18.29 -23.58
N VAL A 107 11.72 -17.23 -22.94
CA VAL A 107 12.42 -17.30 -21.65
C VAL A 107 11.51 -17.75 -20.49
N ASP A 108 10.20 -17.55 -20.61
CA ASP A 108 9.22 -17.98 -19.60
C ASP A 108 9.09 -19.51 -19.57
N TYR A 109 9.29 -20.16 -20.72
CA TYR A 109 9.24 -21.62 -20.88
C TYR A 109 10.61 -22.28 -20.73
N LEU A 110 11.67 -21.62 -21.20
CA LEU A 110 13.02 -22.18 -21.27
C LEU A 110 14.00 -21.31 -20.47
N PRO A 111 14.20 -21.57 -19.17
CA PRO A 111 14.99 -20.71 -18.27
C PRO A 111 16.45 -20.50 -18.70
N TRP A 112 17.03 -21.43 -19.48
CA TRP A 112 18.40 -21.29 -20.00
C TRP A 112 18.55 -20.16 -21.01
N LEU A 113 17.46 -19.70 -21.64
CA LEU A 113 17.46 -18.53 -22.52
C LEU A 113 17.76 -17.22 -21.78
N LYS A 114 17.85 -17.22 -20.44
CA LYS A 114 18.38 -16.06 -19.71
C LYS A 114 19.80 -15.68 -20.17
N HIS A 115 20.59 -16.62 -20.71
CA HIS A 115 21.95 -16.40 -21.21
C HIS A 115 22.04 -16.12 -22.71
N ALA A 116 20.91 -16.00 -23.40
CA ALA A 116 20.90 -15.94 -24.84
C ALA A 116 21.63 -14.69 -25.38
N PRO A 117 22.17 -14.69 -26.61
CA PRO A 117 22.77 -13.50 -27.21
C PRO A 117 21.92 -12.22 -27.16
N SER A 118 22.59 -11.06 -27.11
CA SER A 118 21.97 -9.73 -26.97
C SER A 118 21.10 -9.29 -28.16
N TRP A 119 21.27 -9.91 -29.32
CA TRP A 119 20.53 -9.58 -30.54
C TRP A 119 19.07 -10.07 -30.52
N MET A 120 18.73 -11.00 -29.63
CA MET A 120 17.37 -11.51 -29.52
C MET A 120 16.37 -10.44 -29.06
N SER A 121 15.16 -10.51 -29.62
CA SER A 121 14.10 -9.51 -29.42
C SER A 121 13.76 -9.28 -27.95
N PHE A 122 13.66 -10.33 -27.13
CA PHE A 122 13.36 -10.20 -25.70
C PHE A 122 14.50 -9.54 -24.91
N ARG A 123 15.76 -9.80 -25.25
CA ARG A 123 16.91 -9.12 -24.61
C ARG A 123 17.03 -7.66 -25.04
N ARG A 124 16.67 -7.34 -26.28
CA ARG A 124 16.58 -5.95 -26.76
C ARG A 124 15.47 -5.19 -26.02
N LYS A 125 14.26 -5.77 -25.96
CA LYS A 125 13.11 -5.22 -25.20
C LYS A 125 13.47 -5.03 -23.72
N ALA A 126 14.01 -6.05 -23.06
CA ALA A 126 14.42 -5.95 -21.66
C ALA A 126 15.43 -4.81 -21.43
N ARG A 127 16.38 -4.59 -22.35
CA ARG A 127 17.35 -3.50 -22.24
C ARG A 127 16.70 -2.13 -22.39
N GLU A 128 15.79 -1.98 -23.34
CA GLU A 128 15.05 -0.76 -23.60
C GLU A 128 14.12 -0.40 -22.43
N TRP A 129 13.39 -1.38 -21.91
CA TRP A 129 12.40 -1.22 -20.84
C TRP A 129 13.03 -1.03 -19.46
N ARG A 130 14.26 -1.53 -19.25
CA ARG A 130 14.93 -1.47 -17.93
C ARG A 130 15.06 -0.05 -17.40
N LYS A 131 15.48 0.90 -18.23
CA LYS A 131 15.72 2.28 -17.81
C LYS A 131 14.41 2.99 -17.37
N PRO A 132 13.36 3.06 -18.20
CA PRO A 132 12.12 3.74 -17.81
C PRO A 132 11.44 3.09 -16.60
N VAL A 133 11.35 1.75 -16.57
CA VAL A 133 10.78 1.03 -15.41
C VAL A 133 11.57 1.32 -14.15
N ARG A 134 12.91 1.26 -14.20
CA ARG A 134 13.73 1.55 -13.03
C ARG A 134 13.59 3.01 -12.60
N THR A 135 13.58 3.96 -13.51
CA THR A 135 13.41 5.39 -13.17
C THR A 135 12.04 5.64 -12.53
N MET A 136 10.97 5.06 -13.06
CA MET A 136 9.62 5.18 -12.51
C MET A 136 9.54 4.64 -11.07
N LEU A 137 10.25 3.56 -10.75
CA LEU A 137 10.20 2.92 -9.42
C LEU A 137 11.21 3.49 -8.42
N GLU A 138 12.40 3.89 -8.88
CA GLU A 138 13.47 4.40 -8.00
C GLU A 138 13.29 5.89 -7.66
N SER A 139 12.77 6.70 -8.58
CA SER A 139 12.65 8.14 -8.35
C SER A 139 11.71 8.47 -7.17
N PRO A 140 10.53 7.84 -7.02
CA PRO A 140 9.66 8.09 -5.87
C PRO A 140 10.28 7.62 -4.56
N PHE A 141 10.93 6.45 -4.56
CA PHE A 141 11.63 5.94 -3.37
C PHE A 141 12.75 6.88 -2.91
N ALA A 142 13.58 7.36 -3.84
CA ALA A 142 14.65 8.29 -3.54
C ALA A 142 14.12 9.61 -2.96
N ALA A 143 13.02 10.13 -3.52
CA ALA A 143 12.37 11.33 -3.01
C ALA A 143 11.76 11.11 -1.62
N ALA A 144 11.13 9.97 -1.37
CA ALA A 144 10.58 9.60 -0.05
C ALA A 144 11.67 9.49 1.01
N LYS A 145 12.76 8.79 0.68
CA LYS A 145 13.93 8.65 1.55
C LYS A 145 14.57 10.00 1.87
N LYS A 146 14.70 10.88 0.86
CA LYS A 146 15.25 12.23 1.04
C LYS A 146 14.39 13.03 2.03
N ALA A 147 13.07 13.06 1.83
CA ALA A 147 12.15 13.73 2.75
C ALA A 147 12.24 13.16 4.18
N TRP A 148 12.42 11.85 4.32
CA TRP A 148 12.58 11.20 5.62
C TRP A 148 13.86 11.64 6.33
N VAL A 149 15.00 11.66 5.62
CA VAL A 149 16.29 12.15 6.16
C VAL A 149 16.20 13.63 6.56
N GLU A 150 15.47 14.44 5.80
CA GLU A 150 15.26 15.88 6.07
C GLU A 150 14.25 16.15 7.20
N GLY A 151 13.57 15.12 7.71
CA GLY A 151 12.52 15.27 8.73
C GLY A 151 11.24 15.93 8.23
N THR A 152 11.05 15.98 6.91
CA THR A 152 9.88 16.59 6.23
C THR A 152 8.95 15.55 5.62
N ALA A 153 9.24 14.25 5.79
CA ALA A 153 8.41 13.18 5.28
C ALA A 153 7.04 13.15 5.98
N THR A 154 6.00 12.99 5.16
CA THR A 154 4.67 12.55 5.60
C THR A 154 4.70 11.05 5.90
N ASP A 155 3.81 10.59 6.77
CA ASP A 155 3.60 9.16 7.02
C ASP A 155 3.22 8.43 5.74
N CYS A 156 4.06 7.49 5.33
CA CYS A 156 3.88 6.64 4.17
C CYS A 156 4.61 5.31 4.40
N LEU A 157 4.32 4.29 3.59
CA LEU A 157 4.97 2.98 3.69
C LEU A 157 6.50 3.07 3.84
N VAL A 158 7.15 3.94 3.04
CA VAL A 158 8.61 4.06 3.05
C VAL A 158 9.11 4.68 4.36
N SER A 159 8.49 5.76 4.86
CA SER A 159 8.95 6.40 6.11
C SER A 159 8.73 5.50 7.31
N VAL A 160 7.58 4.82 7.40
CA VAL A 160 7.25 3.88 8.48
C VAL A 160 8.24 2.70 8.52
N GLU A 161 8.54 2.11 7.36
CA GLU A 161 9.43 0.96 7.29
C GLU A 161 10.89 1.36 7.55
N LEU A 162 11.32 2.53 7.07
CA LEU A 162 12.66 3.08 7.37
C LEU A 162 12.84 3.39 8.85
N GLU A 163 11.81 3.92 9.51
CA GLU A 163 11.82 4.20 10.95
C GLU A 163 11.87 2.91 11.77
N SER A 164 11.16 1.85 11.35
CA SER A 164 11.18 0.55 12.03
C SER A 164 12.57 -0.08 12.08
N GLY A 165 13.41 0.17 11.08
CA GLY A 165 14.75 -0.43 10.94
C GLY A 165 14.74 -1.96 10.77
N THR A 166 13.58 -2.59 10.55
CA THR A 166 13.44 -4.06 10.55
C THR A 166 13.77 -4.71 9.21
N LYS A 167 13.64 -3.97 8.10
CA LYS A 167 13.81 -4.47 6.74
C LYS A 167 14.98 -3.77 6.06
N SER A 168 15.61 -4.47 5.12
CA SER A 168 16.64 -3.86 4.28
C SER A 168 16.03 -2.78 3.39
N GLU A 169 16.82 -1.76 3.06
CA GLU A 169 16.40 -0.68 2.16
C GLU A 169 15.96 -1.22 0.78
N GLU A 170 16.66 -2.24 0.29
CA GLU A 170 16.30 -2.90 -0.97
C GLU A 170 14.94 -3.57 -0.90
N THR A 171 14.63 -4.24 0.22
CA THR A 171 13.31 -4.84 0.46
C THR A 171 12.23 -3.77 0.48
N ILE A 172 12.42 -2.69 1.23
CA ILE A 172 11.45 -1.59 1.32
C ILE A 172 11.19 -0.98 -0.07
N LYS A 173 12.26 -0.73 -0.82
CA LYS A 173 12.18 -0.24 -2.20
C LYS A 173 11.38 -1.18 -3.10
N ASN A 174 11.68 -2.47 -3.08
CA ASN A 174 11.00 -3.46 -3.93
C ASN A 174 9.52 -3.60 -3.58
N VAL A 175 9.16 -3.56 -2.30
CA VAL A 175 7.76 -3.58 -1.84
C VAL A 175 7.03 -2.33 -2.29
N ALA A 176 7.59 -1.14 -2.05
CA ALA A 176 6.99 0.12 -2.47
C ALA A 176 6.81 0.18 -4.00
N ALA A 177 7.81 -0.28 -4.75
CA ALA A 177 7.76 -0.35 -6.20
C ALA A 177 6.65 -1.28 -6.71
N THR A 178 6.52 -2.47 -6.11
CA THR A 178 5.48 -3.44 -6.47
C THR A 178 4.09 -2.90 -6.16
N MET A 179 3.92 -2.29 -4.99
CA MET A 179 2.65 -1.69 -4.56
C MET A 179 2.23 -0.56 -5.50
N TYR A 180 3.16 0.32 -5.87
CA TYR A 180 2.89 1.40 -6.83
C TYR A 180 2.50 0.86 -8.20
N ALA A 181 3.26 -0.09 -8.75
CA ALA A 181 2.96 -0.69 -10.04
C ALA A 181 1.59 -1.39 -10.06
N ALA A 182 1.26 -2.15 -9.01
CA ALA A 182 -0.01 -2.85 -8.91
C ALA A 182 -1.20 -1.89 -8.76
N GLY A 183 -1.05 -0.84 -7.94
CA GLY A 183 -2.12 0.12 -7.68
C GLY A 183 -2.35 1.09 -8.83
N ALA A 184 -1.30 1.53 -9.52
CA ALA A 184 -1.42 2.54 -10.57
C ALA A 184 -2.25 2.05 -11.78
N ASP A 185 -1.92 0.89 -12.34
CA ASP A 185 -2.57 0.39 -13.57
C ASP A 185 -4.02 -0.03 -13.33
N THR A 186 -4.24 -0.75 -12.23
CA THR A 186 -5.54 -1.39 -11.95
C THR A 186 -6.59 -0.37 -11.53
N VAL A 187 -6.21 0.64 -10.75
CA VAL A 187 -7.12 1.73 -10.36
C VAL A 187 -7.50 2.57 -11.56
N VAL A 188 -6.55 2.92 -12.44
CA VAL A 188 -6.85 3.66 -13.68
C VAL A 188 -7.78 2.87 -14.59
N SER A 189 -7.52 1.56 -14.76
CA SER A 189 -8.37 0.67 -15.55
C SER A 189 -9.78 0.54 -14.96
N GLY A 190 -9.88 0.42 -13.64
CA GLY A 190 -11.16 0.33 -12.92
C GLY A 190 -11.99 1.61 -13.05
N ILE A 191 -11.38 2.78 -12.85
CA ILE A 191 -12.04 4.08 -13.01
C ILE A 191 -12.48 4.30 -14.45
N SER A 192 -11.64 3.97 -15.42
CA SER A 192 -11.98 4.08 -16.85
C SER A 192 -13.16 3.18 -17.22
N SER A 193 -13.16 1.95 -16.70
CA SER A 193 -14.27 1.00 -16.88
C SER A 193 -15.55 1.50 -16.22
N PHE A 194 -15.47 2.07 -15.02
CA PHE A 194 -16.60 2.69 -14.34
C PHE A 194 -17.24 3.78 -15.20
N PHE A 195 -16.45 4.73 -15.72
CA PHE A 195 -16.99 5.79 -16.58
C PHE A 195 -17.58 5.24 -17.87
N LEU A 196 -16.95 4.24 -18.48
CA LEU A 196 -17.50 3.57 -19.66
C LEU A 196 -18.88 2.98 -19.37
N VAL A 197 -19.05 2.27 -18.25
CA VAL A 197 -20.35 1.69 -17.86
C VAL A 197 -21.37 2.79 -17.59
N MET A 198 -21.00 3.87 -16.89
CA MET A 198 -21.92 4.99 -16.62
C MET A 198 -22.38 5.71 -17.90
N LEU A 199 -21.51 5.81 -18.91
CA LEU A 199 -21.85 6.40 -20.21
C LEU A 199 -22.78 5.50 -21.03
N LEU A 200 -22.60 4.18 -20.96
CA LEU A 200 -23.44 3.20 -21.67
C LEU A 200 -24.78 2.96 -20.97
N HIS A 201 -24.84 3.16 -19.65
CA HIS A 201 -26.00 2.91 -18.79
C HIS A 201 -26.31 4.11 -17.87
N PRO A 202 -26.80 5.23 -18.42
CA PRO A 202 -27.11 6.43 -17.62
C PRO A 202 -28.13 6.17 -16.50
N GLU A 203 -29.00 5.17 -16.66
CA GLU A 203 -29.97 4.73 -15.66
C GLU A 203 -29.32 4.23 -14.36
N LEU A 204 -28.15 3.57 -14.47
CA LEU A 204 -27.38 3.10 -13.32
C LEU A 204 -26.73 4.28 -12.60
N GLN A 205 -26.17 5.22 -13.36
CA GLN A 205 -25.59 6.45 -12.81
C GLN A 205 -26.63 7.24 -12.01
N GLU A 206 -27.82 7.41 -12.57
CA GLU A 206 -28.91 8.13 -11.92
C GLU A 206 -29.42 7.40 -10.67
N THR A 207 -29.48 6.06 -10.70
CA THR A 207 -29.87 5.27 -9.53
C THR A 207 -28.87 5.43 -8.37
N GLY A 208 -27.57 5.33 -8.65
CA GLY A 208 -26.53 5.53 -7.64
C GLY A 208 -26.52 6.95 -7.09
N ARG A 209 -26.70 7.95 -7.97
CA ARG A 209 -26.81 9.36 -7.56
C ARG A 209 -27.98 9.58 -6.60
N ARG A 210 -29.16 9.03 -6.89
CA ARG A 210 -30.32 9.13 -5.99
C ARG A 210 -30.07 8.47 -4.63
N GLU A 211 -29.34 7.36 -4.59
CA GLU A 211 -28.98 6.71 -3.33
C GLU A 211 -28.05 7.60 -2.50
N ILE A 212 -27.00 8.17 -3.12
CA ILE A 212 -26.11 9.16 -2.47
C ILE A 212 -26.92 10.36 -1.96
N ASP A 213 -27.78 10.95 -2.78
CA ASP A 213 -28.58 12.12 -2.41
C ASP A 213 -29.52 11.81 -1.23
N ARG A 214 -30.07 10.59 -1.18
CA ARG A 214 -30.96 10.15 -0.09
C ARG A 214 -30.21 9.99 1.23
N VAL A 215 -29.02 9.38 1.21
CA VAL A 215 -28.26 9.04 2.42
C VAL A 215 -27.44 10.23 2.91
N ILE A 216 -26.76 10.92 1.99
CA ILE A 216 -25.74 11.92 2.31
C ILE A 216 -26.22 13.35 1.99
N GLY A 217 -27.13 13.53 1.02
CA GLY A 217 -27.50 14.84 0.47
C GLY A 217 -28.06 15.85 1.48
N LYS A 218 -28.57 15.39 2.64
CA LYS A 218 -29.05 16.28 3.72
C LYS A 218 -27.93 16.95 4.50
N GLU A 219 -26.77 16.32 4.55
CA GLU A 219 -25.62 16.77 5.36
C GLU A 219 -24.67 17.67 4.55
N GLN A 220 -24.95 17.89 3.26
CA GLN A 220 -24.15 18.72 2.34
C GLN A 220 -22.64 18.44 2.39
N ARG A 221 -22.27 17.19 2.64
CA ARG A 221 -20.89 16.73 2.73
C ARG A 221 -20.56 15.72 1.63
N LEU A 222 -19.27 15.50 1.43
CA LEU A 222 -18.80 14.41 0.57
C LEU A 222 -19.00 13.05 1.25
N PRO A 223 -19.14 11.96 0.48
CA PRO A 223 -19.20 10.60 1.01
C PRO A 223 -17.95 10.25 1.83
N LEU A 224 -18.17 9.53 2.93
CA LEU A 224 -17.14 8.99 3.80
C LEU A 224 -17.18 7.46 3.77
N TYR A 225 -16.08 6.81 4.16
CA TYR A 225 -16.03 5.35 4.21
C TYR A 225 -17.08 4.73 5.15
N SER A 226 -17.49 5.47 6.20
CA SER A 226 -18.54 5.08 7.13
C SER A 226 -19.92 4.94 6.49
N ASP A 227 -20.15 5.58 5.34
CA ASP A 227 -21.46 5.55 4.66
C ASP A 227 -21.66 4.26 3.85
N ARG A 228 -20.60 3.46 3.63
CA ARG A 228 -20.62 2.28 2.75
C ARG A 228 -21.72 1.27 3.10
N SER A 229 -22.02 1.08 4.38
CA SER A 229 -23.08 0.16 4.81
C SER A 229 -24.49 0.64 4.48
N GLN A 230 -24.65 1.93 4.19
CA GLN A 230 -25.92 2.59 3.86
C GLN A 230 -26.11 2.80 2.36
N LEU A 231 -25.11 2.47 1.54
CA LEU A 231 -25.11 2.61 0.08
C LEU A 231 -25.06 1.24 -0.61
N PRO A 232 -26.08 0.38 -0.49
CA PRO A 232 -26.04 -0.99 -1.02
C PRO A 232 -26.01 -1.08 -2.55
N PHE A 233 -26.37 -0.02 -3.28
CA PHE A 233 -26.23 -0.01 -4.74
C PHE A 233 -24.79 0.32 -5.20
N ILE A 234 -24.02 1.03 -4.38
CA ILE A 234 -22.64 1.50 -4.68
C ILE A 234 -21.57 0.56 -4.14
#